data_AF-A0A1G2CXF0-F1
#
_entry.id   AF-A0A1G2CXF0-F1
#
_cell.length_a   1.000
_cell.length_b   1.000
_cell.length_c   1.000
_cell.angle_alpha   90.00
_cell.angle_beta   90.00
_cell.angle_gamma   90.00
#
_symmetry.space_group_name_H-M   'P 1'
#
loop_
_entity.id
_entity.type
_entity.pdbx_description
1 polymer ?
#
loop_
_entity_poly.entity_id
_entity_poly.type
_entity_poly.pdbx_seq_one_letter_code
_entity_poly.pdbx_strand_id
1 'polypeptide(L)'
;MGMGQVAFLCMNVSVERESFFEKAFMQKIILRIIAVLMCSAPLHALCANEAVEPLSRAEYILAKIKEGDAVCANAPLTPAVEVDVEKGVKNSAPTSRITERPVVLCAYSEQMKTWQVIELRMQYPVPKDYVTCVKNAPTIDLRKDCVLPYRVVTPGYRVLHLRGYGITRMIFDVYADNASSEKLTVYRTRHLWLDDVALASGDVERIIATAGAKNYTPYHPDLGDPELVDIGTQFLYETIAAVRQELGSDVSDPLTVRSRAFPDRALADVVPWETPLALAVIEQMDDKTFLEDKKLATEAVLIEYALNHERAFRYSQSGANAIGPLQFTDGGGNGTYSAMVRGYPGANIHPQFQEGARDLHNVLKAAIALIDHEVMQFPQIQGLFQENPRLGGAFPVAAYNGGPASAKALYAWFKRRGISVLHEEVALPSSLAMKRTQKCPCKKVIVKGKKKRTVEHIVVNVRNSETPGYVMKYFYLLNYLADRE
;
A
#
# COMPACT_ATOMS: atom_id res chain seq x y z
N MET A 1 -6.11 -59.60 -41.20
CA MET A 1 -7.12 -58.62 -40.75
C MET A 1 -7.18 -58.76 -39.23
N GLY A 2 -6.57 -57.95 -38.37
CA GLY A 2 -6.10 -56.57 -38.46
C GLY A 2 -6.67 -55.84 -37.24
N MET A 3 -6.20 -56.15 -36.03
CA MET A 3 -6.46 -55.35 -34.81
C MET A 3 -5.22 -55.44 -33.92
N GLY A 4 -4.60 -54.28 -33.70
CA GLY A 4 -3.32 -54.11 -33.02
C GLY A 4 -3.42 -54.09 -31.51
N GLN A 5 -2.35 -54.54 -30.89
CA GLN A 5 -2.03 -54.36 -29.48
C GLN A 5 -1.80 -52.88 -29.17
N VAL A 6 -2.33 -52.38 -28.06
CA VAL A 6 -1.86 -51.14 -27.44
C VAL A 6 -1.38 -51.49 -26.03
N ALA A 7 -0.09 -51.27 -25.81
CA ALA A 7 0.62 -51.51 -24.58
C ALA A 7 0.27 -50.45 -23.51
N PHE A 8 0.15 -50.91 -22.26
CA PHE A 8 0.14 -50.07 -21.07
C PHE A 8 1.55 -49.48 -20.86
N LEU A 9 1.69 -48.16 -20.93
CA LEU A 9 2.83 -47.44 -20.38
C LEU A 9 2.37 -46.74 -19.09
N CYS A 10 2.81 -47.25 -17.95
CA CYS A 10 2.74 -46.52 -16.68
C CYS A 10 3.79 -45.40 -16.71
N MET A 11 3.36 -44.14 -16.84
CA MET A 11 4.17 -42.99 -16.44
C MET A 11 3.78 -42.63 -15.01
N ASN A 12 4.68 -42.93 -14.07
CA ASN A 12 4.68 -42.32 -12.75
C ASN A 12 5.02 -40.84 -12.91
N VAL A 13 4.02 -39.97 -12.80
CA VAL A 13 4.23 -38.54 -12.58
C VAL A 13 4.25 -38.33 -11.07
N SER A 14 5.42 -37.95 -10.56
CA SER A 14 5.61 -37.43 -9.21
C SER A 14 4.79 -36.15 -9.05
N VAL A 15 3.81 -36.18 -8.15
CA VAL A 15 3.00 -35.01 -7.78
C VAL A 15 3.85 -34.11 -6.90
N GLU A 16 4.39 -33.04 -7.48
CA GLU A 16 4.88 -31.89 -6.72
C GLU A 16 3.71 -31.07 -6.17
N ARG A 17 3.93 -30.39 -5.05
CA ARG A 17 2.94 -29.62 -4.29
C ARG A 17 2.33 -28.48 -5.12
N GLU A 18 1.21 -28.76 -5.78
CA GLU A 18 0.27 -27.73 -6.23
C GLU A 18 -0.48 -27.16 -5.02
N SER A 19 -0.58 -25.83 -4.93
CA SER A 19 -1.28 -25.16 -3.84
C SER A 19 -2.80 -25.43 -3.93
N PHE A 20 -3.43 -25.54 -2.77
CA PHE A 20 -4.86 -25.84 -2.64
C PHE A 20 -5.77 -24.83 -3.37
N PHE A 21 -5.28 -23.58 -3.53
CA PHE A 21 -5.99 -22.49 -4.21
C PHE A 21 -6.23 -22.76 -5.71
N GLU A 22 -5.29 -23.37 -6.42
CA GLU A 22 -5.48 -23.69 -7.84
C GLU A 22 -6.57 -24.75 -8.05
N LYS A 23 -6.67 -25.74 -7.15
CA LYS A 23 -7.64 -26.84 -7.27
C LYS A 23 -9.07 -26.40 -7.01
N ALA A 24 -9.31 -25.56 -5.99
CA ALA A 24 -10.65 -25.08 -5.66
C ALA A 24 -11.22 -24.15 -6.76
N PHE A 25 -10.35 -23.37 -7.41
CA PHE A 25 -10.73 -22.45 -8.49
C PHE A 25 -10.90 -23.18 -9.84
N MET A 26 -9.98 -24.08 -10.20
CA MET A 26 -10.11 -24.92 -11.40
C MET A 26 -11.32 -25.85 -11.32
N GLN A 27 -11.67 -26.40 -10.14
CA GLN A 27 -12.92 -27.16 -10.00
C GLN A 27 -14.15 -26.29 -10.30
N LYS A 28 -14.22 -25.06 -9.78
CA LYS A 28 -15.36 -24.16 -10.04
C LYS A 28 -15.44 -23.73 -11.52
N ILE A 29 -14.31 -23.52 -12.19
CA ILE A 29 -14.27 -23.17 -13.62
C ILE A 29 -14.59 -24.38 -14.51
N ILE A 30 -14.04 -25.56 -14.22
CA ILE A 30 -14.30 -26.79 -14.97
C ILE A 30 -15.77 -27.19 -14.85
N LEU A 31 -16.39 -27.06 -13.68
CA LEU A 31 -17.84 -27.27 -13.49
C LEU A 31 -18.67 -26.28 -14.33
N ARG A 32 -18.25 -25.02 -14.45
CA ARG A 32 -18.91 -24.01 -15.29
C ARG A 32 -18.73 -24.28 -16.79
N ILE A 33 -17.58 -24.78 -17.22
CA ILE A 33 -17.30 -25.10 -18.63
C ILE A 33 -18.03 -26.39 -19.07
N ILE A 34 -18.14 -27.39 -18.20
CA ILE A 34 -18.89 -28.63 -18.46
C ILE A 34 -20.41 -28.32 -18.59
N ALA A 35 -20.93 -27.38 -17.80
CA ALA A 35 -22.34 -26.95 -17.91
C ALA A 35 -22.65 -26.28 -19.27
N VAL A 36 -21.69 -25.54 -19.84
CA VAL A 36 -21.87 -24.84 -21.13
C VAL A 36 -21.68 -25.79 -22.32
N LEU A 37 -20.81 -26.81 -22.23
CA LEU A 37 -20.50 -27.71 -23.35
C LEU A 37 -21.47 -28.89 -23.52
N MET A 38 -22.33 -29.18 -22.55
CA MET A 38 -23.30 -30.30 -22.61
C MET A 38 -24.63 -29.95 -23.32
N CYS A 39 -24.83 -28.72 -23.81
CA CYS A 39 -26.02 -28.34 -24.58
C CYS A 39 -25.85 -28.58 -26.10
N SER A 40 -25.79 -29.85 -26.51
CA SER A 40 -25.96 -30.23 -27.91
C SER A 40 -26.68 -31.58 -28.09
N ALA A 41 -27.88 -31.70 -27.54
CA ALA A 41 -28.90 -32.66 -27.99
C ALA A 41 -30.31 -32.17 -27.59
N PRO A 42 -31.35 -32.37 -28.42
CA PRO A 42 -32.65 -31.76 -28.19
C PRO A 42 -33.53 -32.68 -27.32
N LEU A 43 -33.73 -32.34 -26.05
CA LEU A 43 -34.88 -32.83 -25.29
C LEU A 43 -35.54 -31.67 -24.55
N HIS A 44 -36.83 -31.52 -24.84
CA HIS A 44 -37.74 -30.63 -24.12
C HIS A 44 -37.83 -31.07 -22.65
N ALA A 45 -38.02 -30.07 -21.79
CA ALA A 45 -38.33 -30.15 -20.36
C ALA A 45 -37.16 -30.52 -19.43
N LEU A 46 -36.35 -29.50 -19.12
CA LEU A 46 -35.80 -29.23 -17.78
C LEU A 46 -35.32 -27.76 -17.79
N CYS A 47 -36.26 -26.82 -17.90
CA CYS A 47 -35.98 -25.44 -17.50
C CYS A 47 -35.91 -25.41 -15.97
N ALA A 48 -34.79 -25.89 -15.43
CA ALA A 48 -34.37 -25.41 -14.14
C ALA A 48 -34.12 -23.91 -14.32
N ASN A 49 -34.98 -23.08 -13.73
CA ASN A 49 -34.60 -21.72 -13.39
C ASN A 49 -33.35 -21.86 -12.51
N GLU A 50 -32.15 -21.78 -13.08
CA GLU A 50 -30.96 -21.45 -12.32
C GLU A 50 -31.23 -20.06 -11.76
N ALA A 51 -31.76 -20.03 -10.53
CA ALA A 51 -31.84 -18.81 -9.75
C ALA A 51 -30.41 -18.30 -9.64
N VAL A 52 -30.10 -17.22 -10.38
CA VAL A 52 -28.83 -16.51 -10.24
C VAL A 52 -28.73 -16.16 -8.75
N GLU A 53 -27.77 -16.77 -8.07
CA GLU A 53 -27.55 -16.49 -6.65
C GLU A 53 -27.36 -14.98 -6.48
N PRO A 54 -28.00 -14.37 -5.46
CA PRO A 54 -27.83 -12.94 -5.23
C PRO A 54 -26.35 -12.66 -4.97
N LEU A 55 -25.85 -11.57 -5.55
CA LEU A 55 -24.46 -11.13 -5.36
C LEU A 55 -24.12 -11.09 -3.87
N SER A 56 -22.92 -11.53 -3.54
CA SER A 56 -22.37 -11.33 -2.20
C SER A 56 -22.27 -9.83 -1.91
N ARG A 57 -22.12 -9.47 -0.63
CA ARG A 57 -21.95 -8.07 -0.26
C ARG A 57 -20.64 -7.49 -0.82
N ALA A 58 -19.56 -8.27 -0.86
CA ALA A 58 -18.30 -7.84 -1.47
C ALA A 58 -18.44 -7.64 -2.98
N GLU A 59 -19.10 -8.57 -3.68
CA GLU A 59 -19.39 -8.44 -5.11
C GLU A 59 -20.24 -7.21 -5.41
N TYR A 60 -21.25 -6.94 -4.58
CA TYR A 60 -22.07 -5.74 -4.67
C TYR A 60 -21.23 -4.46 -4.49
N ILE A 61 -20.35 -4.42 -3.48
CA ILE A 61 -19.45 -3.28 -3.25
C ILE A 61 -18.54 -3.07 -4.44
N LEU A 62 -17.89 -4.12 -4.96
CA LEU A 62 -16.98 -4.02 -6.10
C LEU A 62 -17.70 -3.60 -7.39
N ALA A 63 -18.93 -4.07 -7.60
CA ALA A 63 -19.78 -3.61 -8.70
C ALA A 63 -20.09 -2.11 -8.57
N LYS A 64 -20.48 -1.65 -7.37
CA LYS A 64 -20.75 -0.22 -7.10
C LYS A 64 -19.50 0.64 -7.24
N ILE A 65 -18.35 0.12 -6.85
CA ILE A 65 -17.05 0.74 -7.05
C ILE A 65 -16.78 1.00 -8.54
N LYS A 66 -17.02 -0.02 -9.40
CA LYS A 66 -16.86 0.07 -10.85
C LYS A 66 -17.86 1.04 -11.49
N GLU A 67 -19.12 1.00 -11.08
CA GLU A 67 -20.14 1.99 -11.48
C GLU A 67 -19.73 3.40 -11.08
N GLY A 68 -19.26 3.57 -9.83
CA GLY A 68 -18.82 4.83 -9.26
C GLY A 68 -17.67 5.46 -10.04
N ASP A 69 -16.78 4.68 -10.64
CA ASP A 69 -15.72 5.20 -11.51
C ASP A 69 -16.29 5.92 -12.74
N ALA A 70 -17.33 5.38 -13.36
CA ALA A 70 -18.02 6.00 -14.50
C ALA A 70 -18.81 7.24 -14.07
N VAL A 71 -19.50 7.17 -12.93
CA VAL A 71 -20.28 8.29 -12.37
C VAL A 71 -19.36 9.47 -12.03
N CYS A 72 -18.22 9.21 -11.40
CA CYS A 72 -17.25 10.24 -11.02
C CYS A 72 -16.52 10.85 -12.23
N ALA A 73 -16.31 10.09 -13.31
CA ALA A 73 -15.45 10.51 -14.42
C ALA A 73 -15.81 11.87 -15.02
N ASN A 74 -17.08 12.23 -15.03
CA ASN A 74 -17.59 13.44 -15.66
C ASN A 74 -17.59 14.68 -14.75
N ALA A 75 -17.30 14.51 -13.45
CA ALA A 75 -17.34 15.63 -12.53
C ALA A 75 -16.12 16.56 -12.71
N PRO A 76 -16.33 17.89 -12.83
CA PRO A 76 -15.26 18.85 -13.08
C PRO A 76 -14.35 18.99 -11.86
N LEU A 77 -13.06 19.21 -12.11
CA LEU A 77 -12.04 19.39 -11.07
C LEU A 77 -11.26 20.69 -11.25
N THR A 78 -11.97 21.80 -11.50
CA THR A 78 -11.33 23.12 -11.63
C THR A 78 -10.95 23.68 -10.25
N PRO A 79 -9.67 23.94 -9.95
CA PRO A 79 -9.27 24.58 -8.69
C PRO A 79 -9.70 26.04 -8.62
N ALA A 80 -9.83 26.58 -7.40
CA ALA A 80 -9.98 28.01 -7.21
C ALA A 80 -8.59 28.67 -7.20
N VAL A 81 -8.44 29.77 -7.93
CA VAL A 81 -7.20 30.53 -8.05
C VAL A 81 -7.47 31.97 -7.64
N GLU A 82 -6.59 32.51 -6.80
CA GLU A 82 -6.56 33.92 -6.44
C GLU A 82 -5.34 34.58 -7.09
N VAL A 83 -5.53 35.78 -7.63
CA VAL A 83 -4.47 36.58 -8.26
C VAL A 83 -4.22 37.79 -7.38
N ASP A 84 -3.08 37.79 -6.69
CA ASP A 84 -2.64 38.91 -5.88
C ASP A 84 -1.95 39.94 -6.79
N VAL A 85 -2.46 41.17 -6.80
CA VAL A 85 -1.79 42.33 -7.40
C VAL A 85 -1.27 43.19 -6.25
N GLU A 86 0.05 43.25 -6.08
CA GLU A 86 0.66 43.99 -4.97
C GLU A 86 0.38 45.50 -5.12
N LYS A 87 -0.61 46.00 -4.39
CA LYS A 87 -1.03 47.41 -4.44
C LYS A 87 0.12 48.31 -3.93
N GLY A 88 0.66 49.14 -4.82
CA GLY A 88 1.63 50.18 -4.48
C GLY A 88 3.04 50.00 -5.06
N VAL A 89 3.33 48.85 -5.68
CA VAL A 89 4.60 48.60 -6.37
C VAL A 89 4.39 48.75 -7.88
N LYS A 90 4.93 49.81 -8.48
CA LYS A 90 4.97 49.91 -9.95
C LYS A 90 5.84 48.76 -10.48
N ASN A 91 5.27 47.95 -11.37
CA ASN A 91 5.89 46.78 -12.03
C ASN A 91 5.97 45.48 -11.22
N SER A 92 5.16 45.27 -10.17
CA SER A 92 5.00 43.92 -9.59
C SER A 92 4.21 43.03 -10.56
N ALA A 93 4.76 41.87 -10.91
CA ALA A 93 4.04 40.86 -11.67
C ALA A 93 2.93 40.27 -10.77
N PRO A 94 1.71 40.04 -11.29
CA PRO A 94 0.66 39.39 -10.51
C PRO A 94 1.11 38.00 -10.07
N THR A 95 0.90 37.67 -8.80
CA THR A 95 1.19 36.34 -8.27
C THR A 95 -0.11 35.56 -8.14
N SER A 96 -0.17 34.41 -8.79
CA SER A 96 -1.34 33.52 -8.69
C SER A 96 -1.09 32.46 -7.62
N ARG A 97 -2.14 32.06 -6.90
CA ARG A 97 -2.10 30.93 -5.97
C ARG A 97 -3.38 30.12 -6.03
N ILE A 98 -3.26 28.80 -5.89
CA ILE A 98 -4.43 27.93 -5.70
C ILE A 98 -4.89 28.04 -4.25
N THR A 99 -6.16 28.38 -4.03
CA THR A 99 -6.75 28.57 -2.70
C THR A 99 -7.70 27.44 -2.30
N GLU A 100 -8.31 26.76 -3.28
CA GLU A 100 -9.16 25.60 -3.03
C GLU A 100 -8.95 24.50 -4.07
N ARG A 101 -9.04 23.25 -3.62
CA ARG A 101 -9.08 22.06 -4.48
C ARG A 101 -10.47 21.43 -4.46
N PRO A 102 -11.04 21.09 -5.62
CA PRO A 102 -12.27 20.33 -5.68
C PRO A 102 -12.01 18.87 -5.31
N VAL A 103 -12.95 18.30 -4.56
CA VAL A 103 -13.07 16.86 -4.32
C VAL A 103 -14.52 16.49 -4.57
N VAL A 104 -14.73 15.40 -5.30
CA VAL A 104 -16.08 14.93 -5.63
C VAL A 104 -16.30 13.59 -4.94
N LEU A 105 -17.41 13.46 -4.23
CA LEU A 105 -17.88 12.21 -3.65
C LEU A 105 -18.98 11.64 -4.55
N CYS A 106 -18.77 10.42 -5.06
CA CYS A 106 -19.80 9.64 -5.73
C CYS A 106 -20.41 8.70 -4.71
N ALA A 107 -21.57 9.11 -4.19
CA ALA A 107 -22.30 8.43 -3.14
C ALA A 107 -23.56 7.77 -3.70
N TYR A 108 -24.00 6.68 -3.10
CA TYR A 108 -25.19 5.95 -3.55
C TYR A 108 -26.25 5.94 -2.44
N SER A 109 -27.49 6.22 -2.84
CA SER A 109 -28.67 6.06 -1.98
C SER A 109 -29.20 4.65 -2.13
N GLU A 110 -29.21 3.89 -1.04
CA GLU A 110 -29.74 2.54 -1.02
C GLU A 110 -31.27 2.53 -1.00
N GLN A 111 -31.90 3.59 -0.49
CA GLN A 111 -33.35 3.75 -0.49
C GLN A 111 -33.88 4.09 -1.89
N MET A 112 -33.26 5.06 -2.56
CA MET A 112 -33.72 5.54 -3.87
C MET A 112 -33.13 4.74 -5.03
N LYS A 113 -32.07 3.95 -4.80
CA LYS A 113 -31.30 3.25 -5.83
C LYS A 113 -30.73 4.20 -6.89
N THR A 114 -30.22 5.34 -6.44
CA THR A 114 -29.68 6.41 -7.30
C THR A 114 -28.30 6.87 -6.84
N TRP A 115 -27.46 7.23 -7.81
CA TRP A 115 -26.18 7.88 -7.57
C TRP A 115 -26.34 9.38 -7.31
N GLN A 116 -25.54 9.90 -6.38
CA GLN A 116 -25.43 11.31 -6.03
C GLN A 116 -23.98 11.77 -6.17
N VAL A 117 -23.78 12.86 -6.91
CA VAL A 117 -22.45 13.44 -7.16
C VAL A 117 -22.34 14.73 -6.36
N ILE A 118 -21.49 14.70 -5.33
CA ILE A 118 -21.41 15.76 -4.31
C ILE A 118 -20.04 16.41 -4.41
N GLU A 119 -20.02 17.70 -4.73
CA GLU A 119 -18.80 18.48 -4.83
C GLU A 119 -18.48 19.15 -3.49
N LEU A 120 -17.22 18.99 -3.08
CA LEU A 120 -16.60 19.66 -1.95
C LEU A 120 -15.47 20.57 -2.45
N ARG A 121 -15.23 21.64 -1.70
CA ARG A 121 -14.08 22.53 -1.93
C ARG A 121 -13.24 22.53 -0.68
N MET A 122 -12.04 21.97 -0.83
CA MET A 122 -11.05 21.83 0.23
C MET A 122 -10.13 23.02 0.22
N GLN A 123 -9.87 23.64 1.37
CA GLN A 123 -8.85 24.69 1.45
C GLN A 123 -7.48 24.14 1.04
N TYR A 124 -6.75 24.91 0.23
CA TYR A 124 -5.41 24.55 -0.23
C TYR A 124 -4.44 25.73 -0.09
N PRO A 125 -3.19 25.50 0.37
CA PRO A 125 -2.68 24.28 0.98
C PRO A 125 -3.46 23.88 2.25
N VAL A 126 -3.36 22.61 2.64
CA VAL A 126 -3.99 22.14 3.89
C VAL A 126 -3.44 22.97 5.07
N PRO A 127 -4.30 23.53 5.94
CA PRO A 127 -3.84 24.39 7.03
C PRO A 127 -2.88 23.70 7.99
N LYS A 128 -1.86 24.45 8.43
CA LYS A 128 -0.85 23.94 9.38
C LYS A 128 -1.46 23.49 10.71
N ASP A 129 -2.52 24.15 11.16
CA ASP A 129 -3.18 23.83 12.43
C ASP A 129 -3.85 22.45 12.37
N TYR A 130 -4.50 22.13 11.24
CA TYR A 130 -5.05 20.79 11.01
C TYR A 130 -3.93 19.73 10.97
N VAL A 131 -2.86 19.97 10.19
CA VAL A 131 -1.72 19.04 10.12
C VAL A 131 -1.09 18.82 11.49
N THR A 132 -0.95 19.88 12.28
CA THR A 132 -0.39 19.82 13.64
C THR A 132 -1.31 19.07 14.59
N CYS A 133 -2.63 19.30 14.51
CA CYS A 133 -3.63 18.58 15.30
C CYS A 133 -3.55 17.08 15.03
N VAL A 134 -3.62 16.66 13.76
CA VAL A 134 -3.58 15.23 13.38
C VAL A 134 -2.28 14.57 13.84
N LYS A 135 -1.15 15.27 13.73
CA LYS A 135 0.15 14.77 14.18
C LYS A 135 0.19 14.53 15.70
N ASN A 136 -0.41 15.44 16.46
CA ASN A 136 -0.38 15.41 17.92
C ASN A 136 -1.49 14.54 18.53
N ALA A 137 -2.60 14.32 17.83
CA ALA A 137 -3.71 13.50 18.28
C ALA A 137 -3.30 12.01 18.38
N PRO A 138 -3.23 11.44 19.60
CA PRO A 138 -2.68 10.11 19.82
C PRO A 138 -3.61 8.97 19.42
N THR A 139 -4.92 9.20 19.23
CA THR A 139 -5.90 8.17 18.85
C THR A 139 -6.78 8.64 17.69
N ILE A 140 -7.50 7.73 17.02
CA ILE A 140 -8.49 8.10 15.99
C ILE A 140 -9.62 8.96 16.60
N ASP A 141 -10.06 8.64 17.81
CA ASP A 141 -11.10 9.41 18.48
C ASP A 141 -10.70 10.87 18.72
N LEU A 142 -9.46 11.12 19.15
CA LEU A 142 -8.95 12.48 19.32
C LEU A 142 -8.69 13.20 18.00
N ARG A 143 -8.57 12.47 16.88
CA ARG A 143 -8.49 13.10 15.55
C ARG A 143 -9.84 13.64 15.07
N LYS A 144 -10.97 13.23 15.68
CA LYS A 144 -12.31 13.77 15.36
C LYS A 144 -12.42 15.26 15.68
N ASP A 145 -11.63 15.75 16.63
CA ASP A 145 -11.56 17.17 17.00
C ASP A 145 -10.68 17.99 16.04
N CYS A 146 -9.93 17.34 15.15
CA CYS A 146 -9.12 18.02 14.14
C CYS A 146 -9.99 18.46 12.96
N VAL A 147 -10.27 19.76 12.88
CA VAL A 147 -11.15 20.32 11.84
C VAL A 147 -10.37 20.57 10.55
N LEU A 148 -10.65 19.77 9.53
CA LEU A 148 -10.23 20.06 8.16
C LEU A 148 -11.22 21.06 7.55
N PRO A 149 -10.80 22.25 7.07
CA PRO A 149 -11.73 23.19 6.46
C PRO A 149 -12.09 22.79 5.03
N TYR A 150 -13.39 22.72 4.78
CA TYR A 150 -14.00 22.51 3.48
C TYR A 150 -15.40 23.14 3.46
N ARG A 151 -15.93 23.32 2.25
CA ARG A 151 -17.33 23.68 2.03
C ARG A 151 -18.00 22.66 1.12
N VAL A 152 -19.26 22.33 1.41
CA VAL A 152 -20.10 21.51 0.55
C VAL A 152 -20.72 22.44 -0.50
N VAL A 153 -20.45 22.17 -1.78
CA VAL A 153 -20.97 22.99 -2.89
C VAL A 153 -22.32 22.49 -3.36
N THR A 154 -22.49 21.17 -3.44
CA THR A 154 -23.76 20.56 -3.84
C THR A 154 -24.76 20.69 -2.68
N PRO A 155 -25.89 21.40 -2.85
CA PRO A 155 -26.89 21.57 -1.80
C PRO A 155 -27.63 20.26 -1.50
N GLY A 156 -28.32 20.22 -0.36
CA GLY A 156 -29.15 19.07 0.04
C GLY A 156 -28.38 17.92 0.69
N TYR A 157 -27.14 18.18 1.14
CA TYR A 157 -26.31 17.18 1.81
C TYR A 157 -25.62 17.74 3.05
N ARG A 158 -25.65 16.95 4.11
CA ARG A 158 -24.79 17.13 5.28
C ARG A 158 -23.61 16.17 5.16
N VAL A 159 -22.42 16.73 4.98
CA VAL A 159 -21.17 15.97 4.83
C VAL A 159 -20.34 16.14 6.09
N LEU A 160 -19.87 15.04 6.67
CA LEU A 160 -19.06 15.03 7.88
C LEU A 160 -17.70 14.41 7.57
N HIS A 161 -16.63 15.18 7.79
CA HIS A 161 -15.27 14.66 7.67
C HIS A 161 -14.96 13.71 8.84
N LEU A 162 -14.59 12.47 8.52
CA LEU A 162 -14.31 11.48 9.56
C LEU A 162 -12.82 11.46 9.93
N ARG A 163 -11.92 11.43 8.94
CA ARG A 163 -10.47 11.47 9.15
C ARG A 163 -9.70 11.70 7.86
N GLY A 164 -8.43 12.04 8.06
CA GLY A 164 -7.39 12.05 7.03
C GLY A 164 -7.53 13.17 6.00
N TYR A 165 -6.48 13.34 5.21
CA TYR A 165 -6.42 14.29 4.12
C TYR A 165 -5.61 13.66 2.98
N GLY A 166 -5.82 14.15 1.76
CA GLY A 166 -5.21 13.55 0.57
C GLY A 166 -5.93 12.30 0.08
N ILE A 167 -5.52 11.83 -1.10
CA ILE A 167 -6.28 10.87 -1.89
C ILE A 167 -6.52 9.55 -1.15
N THR A 168 -5.51 9.03 -0.47
CA THR A 168 -5.55 7.68 0.12
C THR A 168 -6.07 7.63 1.56
N ARG A 169 -6.41 8.77 2.16
CA ARG A 169 -6.76 8.81 3.61
C ARG A 169 -8.01 9.62 3.93
N MET A 170 -8.47 10.46 3.02
CA MET A 170 -9.57 11.38 3.27
C MET A 170 -10.92 10.69 3.10
N ILE A 171 -11.67 10.55 4.19
CA ILE A 171 -13.00 9.95 4.20
C ILE A 171 -14.05 10.88 4.81
N PHE A 172 -15.28 10.75 4.30
CA PHE A 172 -16.44 11.51 4.75
C PHE A 172 -17.66 10.58 4.90
N ASP A 173 -18.45 10.84 5.94
CA ASP A 173 -19.84 10.39 5.97
C ASP A 173 -20.71 11.41 5.21
N VAL A 174 -21.71 10.91 4.49
CA VAL A 174 -22.64 11.74 3.71
C VAL A 174 -24.06 11.40 4.14
N TYR A 175 -24.86 12.43 4.43
CA TYR A 175 -26.27 12.30 4.75
C TYR A 175 -27.10 13.19 3.81
N ALA A 176 -28.24 12.70 3.37
CA ALA A 176 -29.24 13.52 2.70
C ALA A 176 -29.76 14.58 3.69
N ASP A 177 -29.74 15.85 3.32
CA ASP A 177 -30.26 16.94 4.16
C ASP A 177 -31.76 17.14 3.87
N ASN A 178 -32.54 16.10 4.21
CA ASN A 178 -33.99 16.07 4.06
C ASN A 178 -34.61 15.26 5.22
N ALA A 179 -35.94 15.10 5.21
CA ALA A 179 -36.67 14.42 6.28
C ALA A 179 -36.21 12.97 6.54
N SER A 180 -35.68 12.26 5.54
CA SER A 180 -35.17 10.89 5.72
C SER A 180 -33.85 10.84 6.48
N SER A 181 -33.04 11.89 6.38
CA SER A 181 -31.63 11.92 6.82
C SER A 181 -30.85 10.64 6.44
N GLU A 182 -31.15 10.02 5.29
CA GLU A 182 -30.50 8.80 4.81
C GLU A 182 -28.98 8.98 4.82
N LYS A 183 -28.25 8.00 5.33
CA LYS A 183 -26.79 7.90 5.15
C LYS A 183 -26.49 7.29 3.79
N LEU A 184 -25.77 8.01 2.94
CA LEU A 184 -25.35 7.54 1.63
C LEU A 184 -23.97 6.87 1.74
N THR A 185 -23.77 5.77 1.02
CA THR A 185 -22.46 5.11 0.96
C THR A 185 -21.60 5.75 -0.11
N VAL A 186 -20.44 6.29 0.28
CA VAL A 186 -19.45 6.85 -0.65
C VAL A 186 -18.63 5.73 -1.25
N TYR A 187 -18.94 5.35 -2.48
CA TYR A 187 -18.20 4.28 -3.17
C TYR A 187 -16.95 4.80 -3.86
N ARG A 188 -16.92 6.02 -4.40
CA ARG A 188 -15.74 6.58 -5.07
C ARG A 188 -15.54 8.04 -4.69
N THR A 189 -14.27 8.42 -4.54
CA THR A 189 -13.87 9.83 -4.40
C THR A 189 -12.98 10.22 -5.56
N ARG A 190 -13.23 11.39 -6.13
CA ARG A 190 -12.46 11.93 -7.26
C ARG A 190 -11.73 13.19 -6.83
N HIS A 191 -10.43 13.20 -7.08
CA HIS A 191 -9.49 14.21 -6.59
C HIS A 191 -8.75 14.87 -7.75
N LEU A 192 -8.50 16.17 -7.63
CA LEU A 192 -7.52 16.87 -8.46
C LEU A 192 -6.11 16.55 -7.93
N TRP A 193 -5.32 15.80 -8.68
CA TRP A 193 -3.90 15.54 -8.40
C TRP A 193 -3.04 16.59 -9.08
N LEU A 194 -2.10 17.18 -8.33
CA LEU A 194 -1.23 18.24 -8.82
C LEU A 194 0.16 17.67 -9.06
N ASP A 195 0.82 18.09 -10.14
CA ASP A 195 2.18 17.66 -10.47
C ASP A 195 3.19 18.23 -9.46
N ASP A 196 4.00 17.35 -8.86
CA ASP A 196 4.94 17.74 -7.80
C ASP A 196 6.04 18.69 -8.33
N VAL A 197 6.46 18.54 -9.59
CA VAL A 197 7.50 19.39 -10.21
C VAL A 197 6.94 20.78 -10.47
N ALA A 198 5.71 20.88 -10.99
CA ALA A 198 5.01 22.14 -11.18
C ALA A 198 4.74 22.81 -9.82
N LEU A 199 4.29 22.05 -8.82
CA LEU A 199 4.09 22.55 -7.46
C LEU A 199 5.36 23.16 -6.86
N ALA A 200 6.51 22.52 -7.04
CA ALA A 200 7.80 23.02 -6.57
C ALA A 200 8.22 24.34 -7.26
N SER A 201 7.78 24.57 -8.50
CA SER A 201 8.07 25.81 -9.25
C SER A 201 7.17 26.98 -8.86
N GLY A 202 5.99 26.72 -8.29
CA GLY A 202 4.98 27.74 -7.99
C GLY A 202 4.23 28.29 -9.21
N ASP A 203 4.49 27.77 -10.41
CA ASP A 203 3.81 28.14 -11.65
C ASP A 203 2.39 27.57 -11.69
N VAL A 204 1.40 28.39 -11.32
CA VAL A 204 -0.02 27.99 -11.24
C VAL A 204 -0.58 27.55 -12.59
N GLU A 205 -0.18 28.20 -13.69
CA GLU A 205 -0.66 27.82 -15.02
C GLU A 205 -0.17 26.42 -15.38
N ARG A 206 1.12 26.15 -15.15
CA ARG A 206 1.68 24.81 -15.34
C ARG A 206 1.06 23.79 -14.39
N ILE A 207 0.84 24.14 -13.12
CA ILE A 207 0.19 23.24 -12.15
C ILE A 207 -1.18 22.83 -12.66
N ILE A 208 -1.98 23.77 -13.17
CA ILE A 208 -3.33 23.49 -13.69
C ILE A 208 -3.25 22.67 -14.99
N ALA A 209 -2.35 23.03 -15.91
CA ALA A 209 -2.20 22.35 -17.19
C ALA A 209 -1.74 20.88 -17.04
N THR A 210 -0.99 20.58 -15.98
CA THR A 210 -0.48 19.23 -15.67
C THR A 210 -1.32 18.48 -14.64
N ALA A 211 -2.37 19.11 -14.10
CA ALA A 211 -3.20 18.49 -13.09
C ALA A 211 -3.98 17.30 -13.67
N GLY A 212 -4.05 16.22 -12.91
CA GLY A 212 -4.72 14.98 -13.30
C GLY A 212 -5.91 14.67 -12.40
N ALA A 213 -6.94 14.05 -12.95
CA ALA A 213 -8.04 13.53 -12.15
C ALA A 213 -7.73 12.11 -11.65
N LYS A 214 -7.93 11.84 -10.35
CA LYS A 214 -7.70 10.53 -9.73
C LYS A 214 -8.94 10.08 -8.96
N ASN A 215 -9.44 8.90 -9.30
CA ASN A 215 -10.50 8.24 -8.55
C ASN A 215 -9.86 7.27 -7.54
N TYR A 216 -10.38 7.25 -6.31
CA TYR A 216 -9.87 6.42 -5.24
C TYR A 216 -10.94 6.16 -4.17
N THR A 217 -10.84 5.03 -3.47
CA THR A 217 -11.69 4.72 -2.31
C THR A 217 -10.82 4.34 -1.13
N PRO A 218 -10.57 5.27 -0.18
CA PRO A 218 -9.91 4.92 1.07
C PRO A 218 -10.81 4.03 1.93
N TYR A 219 -10.21 3.22 2.81
CA TYR A 219 -11.01 2.37 3.70
C TYR A 219 -11.99 3.19 4.56
N HIS A 220 -13.26 2.87 4.40
CA HIS A 220 -14.40 3.38 5.16
C HIS A 220 -15.08 2.22 5.89
N PRO A 221 -15.53 2.37 7.16
CA PRO A 221 -16.22 1.31 7.89
C PRO A 221 -17.45 0.74 7.17
N ASP A 222 -18.18 1.58 6.43
CA ASP A 222 -19.33 1.13 5.59
C ASP A 222 -18.94 0.11 4.50
N LEU A 223 -17.65 0.00 4.15
CA LEU A 223 -17.12 -0.96 3.18
C LEU A 223 -16.41 -2.15 3.85
N GLY A 224 -16.48 -2.26 5.18
CA GLY A 224 -15.92 -3.39 5.91
C GLY A 224 -16.63 -4.69 5.53
N ASP A 225 -15.91 -5.64 4.93
CA ASP A 225 -16.44 -6.96 4.57
C ASP A 225 -15.32 -8.02 4.69
N PRO A 226 -15.55 -9.17 5.36
CA PRO A 226 -14.55 -10.23 5.42
C PRO A 226 -14.13 -10.76 4.05
N GLU A 227 -15.03 -10.85 3.08
CA GLU A 227 -14.72 -11.38 1.75
C GLU A 227 -13.86 -10.38 0.95
N LEU A 228 -14.02 -9.06 1.18
CA LEU A 228 -13.10 -8.06 0.63
C LEU A 228 -11.68 -8.19 1.20
N VAL A 229 -11.52 -8.70 2.42
CA VAL A 229 -10.19 -9.02 2.96
C VAL A 229 -9.54 -10.14 2.15
N ASP A 230 -10.29 -11.20 1.86
CA ASP A 230 -9.79 -12.33 1.06
C ASP A 230 -9.44 -11.91 -0.37
N ILE A 231 -10.31 -11.11 -1.01
CA ILE A 231 -10.05 -10.56 -2.36
C ILE A 231 -8.79 -9.68 -2.36
N GLY A 232 -8.60 -8.86 -1.32
CA GLY A 232 -7.43 -7.99 -1.20
C GLY A 232 -6.13 -8.76 -0.98
N THR A 233 -6.17 -9.78 -0.12
CA THR A 233 -5.06 -10.72 0.10
C THR A 233 -4.70 -11.45 -1.18
N GLN A 234 -5.70 -11.99 -1.88
CA GLN A 234 -5.51 -12.72 -3.13
C GLN A 234 -4.92 -11.83 -4.21
N PHE A 235 -5.42 -10.60 -4.38
CA PHE A 235 -4.85 -9.64 -5.33
C PHE A 235 -3.36 -9.37 -5.06
N LEU A 236 -2.98 -9.17 -3.80
CA LEU A 236 -1.57 -8.98 -3.43
C LEU A 236 -0.73 -10.23 -3.71
N TYR A 237 -1.23 -11.41 -3.35
CA TYR A 237 -0.57 -12.68 -3.62
C TYR A 237 -0.33 -12.88 -5.11
N GLU A 238 -1.37 -12.70 -5.94
CA GLU A 238 -1.29 -12.85 -7.40
C GLU A 238 -0.32 -11.84 -8.02
N THR A 239 -0.33 -10.59 -7.54
CA THR A 239 0.63 -9.57 -7.98
C THR A 239 2.06 -9.99 -7.65
N ILE A 240 2.31 -10.51 -6.44
CA ILE A 240 3.62 -11.02 -6.04
C ILE A 240 4.02 -12.25 -6.86
N ALA A 241 3.09 -13.17 -7.14
CA ALA A 241 3.33 -14.34 -7.97
C ALA A 241 3.73 -13.93 -9.40
N ALA A 242 3.03 -12.97 -10.00
CA ALA A 242 3.38 -12.41 -11.31
C ALA A 242 4.77 -11.76 -11.31
N VAL A 243 5.09 -10.98 -10.27
CA VAL A 243 6.43 -10.40 -10.08
C VAL A 243 7.51 -11.50 -9.98
N ARG A 244 7.26 -12.55 -9.21
CA ARG A 244 8.21 -13.68 -9.07
C ARG A 244 8.42 -14.42 -10.39
N GLN A 245 7.36 -14.61 -11.17
CA GLN A 245 7.45 -15.20 -12.50
C GLN A 245 8.36 -14.36 -13.41
N GLU A 246 8.21 -13.04 -13.40
CA GLU A 246 9.06 -12.13 -14.17
C GLU A 246 10.54 -12.13 -13.71
N LEU A 247 10.80 -12.40 -12.44
CA LEU A 247 12.16 -12.51 -11.91
C LEU A 247 12.84 -13.84 -12.28
N GLY A 248 12.08 -14.85 -12.71
CA GLY A 248 12.56 -16.18 -13.08
C GLY A 248 12.94 -17.06 -11.88
N SER A 249 12.88 -18.39 -12.07
CA SER A 249 13.24 -19.41 -11.07
C SER A 249 14.40 -20.31 -11.50
N ASP A 250 14.58 -20.52 -12.80
CA ASP A 250 15.66 -21.36 -13.32
C ASP A 250 16.96 -20.56 -13.45
N VAL A 251 17.92 -20.78 -12.55
CA VAL A 251 19.22 -20.11 -12.58
C VAL A 251 20.04 -20.42 -13.83
N SER A 252 19.71 -21.47 -14.60
CA SER A 252 20.35 -21.76 -15.88
C SER A 252 19.86 -20.83 -17.02
N ASP A 253 18.68 -20.21 -16.85
CA ASP A 253 18.17 -19.19 -17.76
C ASP A 253 18.91 -17.86 -17.54
N PRO A 254 19.54 -17.26 -18.58
CA PRO A 254 20.20 -15.96 -18.47
C PRO A 254 19.26 -14.80 -18.11
N LEU A 255 17.95 -14.97 -18.27
CA LEU A 255 16.93 -13.98 -17.87
C LEU A 255 16.57 -14.05 -16.39
N THR A 256 16.89 -15.15 -15.70
CA THR A 256 16.63 -15.29 -14.27
C THR A 256 17.50 -14.32 -13.46
N VAL A 257 16.84 -13.55 -12.61
CA VAL A 257 17.50 -12.65 -11.67
C VAL A 257 18.06 -13.48 -10.53
N ARG A 258 19.39 -13.52 -10.39
CA ARG A 258 20.05 -14.24 -9.29
C ARG A 258 20.00 -13.44 -8.00
N SER A 259 19.85 -14.14 -6.89
CA SER A 259 20.01 -13.57 -5.55
C SER A 259 21.46 -13.12 -5.34
N ARG A 260 21.66 -11.98 -4.68
CA ARG A 260 22.99 -11.53 -4.26
C ARG A 260 23.40 -12.09 -2.92
N ALA A 261 22.43 -12.44 -2.07
CA ALA A 261 22.70 -13.14 -0.81
C ALA A 261 23.10 -14.60 -1.06
N PHE A 262 22.53 -15.24 -2.07
CA PHE A 262 22.72 -16.65 -2.44
C PHE A 262 22.91 -16.78 -3.96
N PRO A 263 24.14 -16.57 -4.49
CA PRO A 263 24.40 -16.45 -5.94
C PRO A 263 24.03 -17.67 -6.80
N ASP A 264 23.89 -18.84 -6.17
CA ASP A 264 23.48 -20.10 -6.76
C ASP A 264 21.95 -20.26 -6.86
N ARG A 265 21.17 -19.29 -6.37
CA ARG A 265 19.70 -19.33 -6.34
C ARG A 265 19.06 -18.16 -7.08
N ALA A 266 17.85 -18.38 -7.57
CA ALA A 266 17.01 -17.33 -8.12
C ALA A 266 16.53 -16.38 -7.02
N LEU A 267 16.49 -15.08 -7.32
CA LEU A 267 16.01 -14.03 -6.42
C LEU A 267 14.55 -14.29 -6.01
N ALA A 268 13.73 -14.72 -6.97
CA ALA A 268 12.34 -15.11 -6.71
C ALA A 268 12.27 -16.17 -5.61
N ASP A 269 13.10 -17.21 -5.67
CA ASP A 269 12.98 -18.37 -4.77
C ASP A 269 13.63 -18.18 -3.39
N VAL A 270 14.45 -17.14 -3.22
CA VAL A 270 15.10 -16.83 -1.94
C VAL A 270 14.15 -16.12 -1.00
N VAL A 271 13.42 -15.11 -1.49
CA VAL A 271 12.55 -14.29 -0.66
C VAL A 271 11.17 -14.95 -0.55
N PRO A 272 10.69 -15.34 0.65
CA PRO A 272 9.35 -15.87 0.83
C PRO A 272 8.30 -14.82 0.43
N TRP A 273 7.23 -15.23 -0.25
CA TRP A 273 6.22 -14.32 -0.80
C TRP A 273 5.44 -13.57 0.30
N GLU A 274 5.35 -14.15 1.49
CA GLU A 274 4.68 -13.59 2.66
C GLU A 274 5.41 -12.34 3.15
N THR A 275 6.73 -12.25 2.95
CA THR A 275 7.55 -11.11 3.41
C THR A 275 7.22 -9.80 2.67
N PRO A 276 7.29 -9.72 1.32
CA PRO A 276 6.87 -8.52 0.60
C PRO A 276 5.38 -8.23 0.76
N LEU A 277 4.52 -9.25 0.90
CA LEU A 277 3.10 -9.05 1.20
C LEU A 277 2.94 -8.34 2.55
N ALA A 278 3.54 -8.90 3.60
CA ALA A 278 3.49 -8.32 4.94
C ALA A 278 4.01 -6.87 4.92
N LEU A 279 5.12 -6.58 4.24
CA LEU A 279 5.61 -5.20 4.09
C LEU A 279 4.57 -4.29 3.39
N ALA A 280 3.97 -4.74 2.28
CA ALA A 280 2.96 -3.96 1.56
C ALA A 280 1.74 -3.61 2.44
N VAL A 281 1.42 -4.44 3.44
CA VAL A 281 0.38 -4.17 4.43
C VAL A 281 0.89 -3.27 5.56
N ILE A 282 2.06 -3.57 6.13
CA ILE A 282 2.66 -2.82 7.25
C ILE A 282 2.84 -1.34 6.92
N GLU A 283 3.34 -1.04 5.72
CA GLU A 283 3.65 0.32 5.24
C GLU A 283 2.41 1.24 5.24
N GLN A 284 1.20 0.67 5.16
CA GLN A 284 -0.04 1.43 5.07
C GLN A 284 -0.87 1.38 6.35
N MET A 285 -0.44 0.55 7.31
CA MET A 285 -1.12 0.32 8.58
C MET A 285 -0.80 1.43 9.59
N ASP A 286 -1.84 2.11 10.09
CA ASP A 286 -1.67 3.11 11.14
C ASP A 286 -1.25 2.44 12.46
N ASP A 287 -0.08 2.84 13.00
CA ASP A 287 0.52 2.24 14.18
C ASP A 287 -0.41 2.24 15.40
N LYS A 288 -1.17 3.32 15.59
CA LYS A 288 -2.06 3.49 16.74
C LYS A 288 -3.25 2.55 16.61
N THR A 289 -3.85 2.51 15.43
CA THR A 289 -4.94 1.57 15.11
C THR A 289 -4.48 0.14 15.32
N PHE A 290 -3.25 -0.22 14.92
CA PHE A 290 -2.72 -1.56 15.16
C PHE A 290 -2.56 -1.90 16.64
N LEU A 291 -2.13 -0.94 17.47
CA LEU A 291 -2.00 -1.15 18.91
C LEU A 291 -3.37 -1.27 19.61
N GLU A 292 -4.40 -0.61 19.08
CA GLU A 292 -5.78 -0.67 19.58
C GLU A 292 -6.53 -1.92 19.09
N ASP A 293 -6.50 -2.18 17.78
CA ASP A 293 -7.14 -3.31 17.10
C ASP A 293 -6.30 -3.77 15.89
N LYS A 294 -5.50 -4.82 16.11
CA LYS A 294 -4.62 -5.41 15.09
C LYS A 294 -5.37 -5.94 13.87
N LYS A 295 -6.56 -6.52 14.09
CA LYS A 295 -7.37 -7.14 13.04
C LYS A 295 -7.95 -6.04 12.15
N LEU A 296 -8.59 -5.03 12.74
CA LEU A 296 -9.12 -3.89 12.00
C LEU A 296 -8.03 -3.16 11.22
N ALA A 297 -6.86 -2.92 11.83
CA ALA A 297 -5.76 -2.23 11.16
C ALA A 297 -5.24 -2.99 9.93
N THR A 298 -5.26 -4.33 9.99
CA THR A 298 -4.86 -5.22 8.90
C THR A 298 -5.92 -5.29 7.81
N GLU A 299 -7.16 -5.53 8.21
CA GLU A 299 -8.29 -5.69 7.28
C GLU A 299 -8.58 -4.40 6.52
N ALA A 300 -8.46 -3.24 7.17
CA ALA A 300 -8.62 -1.95 6.50
C ALA A 300 -7.66 -1.80 5.30
N VAL A 301 -6.41 -2.24 5.44
CA VAL A 301 -5.41 -2.15 4.37
C VAL A 301 -5.70 -3.16 3.26
N LEU A 302 -6.01 -4.41 3.62
CA LEU A 302 -6.33 -5.46 2.63
C LEU A 302 -7.60 -5.11 1.85
N ILE A 303 -8.64 -4.60 2.51
CA ILE A 303 -9.85 -4.10 1.84
C ILE A 303 -9.51 -2.97 0.87
N GLU A 304 -8.60 -2.05 1.23
CA GLU A 304 -8.21 -0.96 0.32
C GLU A 304 -7.48 -1.49 -0.93
N TYR A 305 -6.72 -2.59 -0.82
CA TYR A 305 -6.19 -3.33 -1.97
C TYR A 305 -7.33 -3.92 -2.84
N ALA A 306 -8.35 -4.52 -2.23
CA ALA A 306 -9.51 -5.03 -2.98
C ALA A 306 -10.28 -3.91 -3.71
N LEU A 307 -10.46 -2.75 -3.08
CA LEU A 307 -11.26 -1.65 -3.62
C LEU A 307 -10.57 -0.88 -4.76
N ASN A 308 -9.23 -0.90 -4.82
CA ASN A 308 -8.44 -0.04 -5.70
C ASN A 308 -7.44 -0.80 -6.59
N HIS A 309 -7.21 -2.09 -6.36
CA HIS A 309 -6.27 -2.93 -7.10
C HIS A 309 -4.91 -2.23 -7.30
N GLU A 310 -4.44 -2.07 -8.54
CA GLU A 310 -3.12 -1.51 -8.88
C GLU A 310 -2.97 -0.03 -8.47
N ARG A 311 -4.08 0.64 -8.13
CA ARG A 311 -4.08 2.03 -7.65
C ARG A 311 -3.93 2.11 -6.13
N ALA A 312 -4.11 1.01 -5.39
CA ALA A 312 -4.05 1.00 -3.94
C ALA A 312 -2.74 1.64 -3.45
N PHE A 313 -2.88 2.68 -2.63
CA PHE A 313 -1.81 3.47 -2.04
C PHE A 313 -0.83 4.14 -3.03
N ARG A 314 -1.13 4.13 -4.33
CA ARG A 314 -0.34 4.78 -5.40
C ARG A 314 -0.03 6.24 -5.11
N TYR A 315 -0.97 6.93 -4.47
CA TYR A 315 -0.90 8.35 -4.16
C TYR A 315 -0.44 8.63 -2.71
N SER A 316 -0.05 7.60 -1.96
CA SER A 316 0.46 7.73 -0.60
C SER A 316 1.84 8.41 -0.62
N GLN A 317 2.05 9.36 0.28
CA GLN A 317 3.33 10.04 0.47
C GLN A 317 3.51 10.44 1.93
N SER A 318 4.64 10.07 2.51
CA SER A 318 5.01 10.47 3.87
C SER A 318 5.65 11.85 3.91
N GLY A 319 5.72 12.43 5.11
CA GLY A 319 6.48 13.67 5.35
C GLY A 319 7.99 13.53 5.14
N ALA A 320 8.51 12.30 5.02
CA ALA A 320 9.90 12.00 4.69
C ALA A 320 10.12 11.76 3.18
N ASN A 321 9.12 12.08 2.34
CA ASN A 321 9.12 11.85 0.89
C ASN A 321 9.21 10.37 0.48
N ALA A 322 8.74 9.48 1.36
CA ALA A 322 8.52 8.09 1.01
C ALA A 322 7.21 7.97 0.21
N ILE A 323 7.18 7.24 -0.91
CA ILE A 323 6.03 7.25 -1.83
C ILE A 323 5.50 5.85 -2.14
N GLY A 324 4.20 5.79 -2.46
CA GLY A 324 3.54 4.60 -2.98
C GLY A 324 3.22 3.52 -1.93
N PRO A 325 2.77 2.33 -2.36
CA PRO A 325 2.30 1.26 -1.47
C PRO A 325 3.38 0.73 -0.53
N LEU A 326 4.65 0.77 -0.94
CA LEU A 326 5.77 0.26 -0.16
C LEU A 326 6.67 1.37 0.42
N GLN A 327 6.24 2.64 0.33
CA GLN A 327 6.90 3.82 0.91
C GLN A 327 8.43 3.83 0.67
N PHE A 328 8.85 3.65 -0.58
CA PHE A 328 10.27 3.76 -0.92
C PHE A 328 10.72 5.22 -0.88
N THR A 329 12.00 5.45 -0.58
CA THR A 329 12.67 6.75 -0.68
C THR A 329 13.77 6.70 -1.73
N ASP A 330 14.06 7.84 -2.36
CA ASP A 330 15.06 7.94 -3.43
C ASP A 330 16.22 8.89 -3.15
N GLY A 331 16.10 9.80 -2.17
CA GLY A 331 17.22 10.66 -1.76
C GLY A 331 17.91 11.42 -2.92
N GLY A 332 17.17 11.77 -3.98
CA GLY A 332 17.71 12.40 -5.19
C GLY A 332 18.64 11.48 -5.98
N GLY A 333 18.24 10.23 -6.22
CA GLY A 333 19.03 9.23 -6.94
C GLY A 333 20.01 8.40 -6.07
N ASN A 334 20.10 8.68 -4.77
CA ASN A 334 21.08 8.07 -3.86
C ASN A 334 20.45 7.30 -2.68
N GLY A 335 19.12 7.22 -2.65
CA GLY A 335 18.34 6.51 -1.64
C GLY A 335 18.10 5.04 -2.01
N THR A 336 17.26 4.41 -1.22
CA THR A 336 17.00 2.96 -1.25
C THR A 336 16.48 2.50 -2.61
N TYR A 337 15.55 3.23 -3.23
CA TYR A 337 14.97 2.85 -4.51
C TYR A 337 16.03 2.79 -5.62
N SER A 338 16.76 3.89 -5.83
CA SER A 338 17.86 3.95 -6.80
C SER A 338 18.98 2.94 -6.52
N ALA A 339 19.24 2.60 -5.26
CA ALA A 339 20.19 1.55 -4.93
C ALA A 339 19.74 0.17 -5.45
N MET A 340 18.44 -0.13 -5.39
CA MET A 340 17.90 -1.39 -5.91
C MET A 340 17.91 -1.43 -7.44
N VAL A 341 17.51 -0.33 -8.11
CA VAL A 341 17.60 -0.19 -9.57
C VAL A 341 19.02 -0.49 -10.07
N ARG A 342 20.05 0.08 -9.43
CA ARG A 342 21.45 -0.18 -9.80
C ARG A 342 21.94 -1.56 -9.37
N GLY A 343 21.47 -2.05 -8.23
CA GLY A 343 21.94 -3.27 -7.59
C GLY A 343 21.41 -4.55 -8.24
N TYR A 344 20.28 -4.47 -8.95
CA TYR A 344 19.56 -5.60 -9.54
C TYR A 344 19.09 -5.25 -10.97
N PRO A 345 20.00 -5.02 -11.93
CA PRO A 345 19.63 -4.59 -13.27
C PRO A 345 18.74 -5.62 -13.99
N GLY A 346 18.93 -6.92 -13.73
CA GLY A 346 18.09 -7.98 -14.30
C GLY A 346 16.63 -7.95 -13.83
N ALA A 347 16.34 -7.33 -12.68
CA ALA A 347 14.96 -7.19 -12.18
C ALA A 347 14.14 -6.16 -12.97
N ASN A 348 14.77 -5.38 -13.86
CA ASN A 348 14.11 -4.38 -14.70
C ASN A 348 13.18 -3.44 -13.89
N ILE A 349 13.69 -2.96 -12.74
CA ILE A 349 12.98 -2.00 -11.90
C ILE A 349 12.99 -0.64 -12.61
N HIS A 350 11.81 -0.01 -12.71
CA HIS A 350 11.61 1.25 -13.41
C HIS A 350 12.56 2.34 -12.87
N PRO A 351 13.42 2.96 -13.70
CA PRO A 351 14.48 3.83 -13.20
C PRO A 351 13.98 5.17 -12.67
N GLN A 352 12.82 5.65 -13.13
CA GLN A 352 12.24 6.89 -12.59
C GLN A 352 11.47 6.58 -11.30
N PHE A 353 11.95 7.12 -10.18
CA PHE A 353 11.40 6.87 -8.86
C PHE A 353 9.91 7.22 -8.74
N GLN A 354 9.50 8.41 -9.19
CA GLN A 354 8.11 8.87 -9.02
C GLN A 354 7.10 7.97 -9.72
N GLU A 355 7.46 7.41 -10.88
CA GLU A 355 6.60 6.49 -11.61
C GLU A 355 6.70 5.08 -11.03
N GLY A 356 7.93 4.61 -10.80
CA GLY A 356 8.21 3.24 -10.41
C GLY A 356 7.82 2.90 -8.97
N ALA A 357 8.06 3.77 -7.99
CA ALA A 357 7.68 3.47 -6.60
C ALA A 357 6.17 3.62 -6.35
N ARG A 358 5.44 4.28 -7.26
CA ARG A 358 3.97 4.41 -7.23
C ARG A 358 3.27 3.23 -7.91
N ASP A 359 3.99 2.46 -8.72
CA ASP A 359 3.48 1.27 -9.38
C ASP A 359 3.69 0.03 -8.51
N LEU A 360 2.60 -0.62 -8.09
CA LEU A 360 2.65 -1.74 -7.13
C LEU A 360 3.49 -2.91 -7.65
N HIS A 361 3.26 -3.32 -8.91
CA HIS A 361 3.98 -4.43 -9.53
C HIS A 361 5.48 -4.14 -9.58
N ASN A 362 5.85 -2.94 -10.05
CA ASN A 362 7.25 -2.54 -10.10
C ASN A 362 7.89 -2.39 -8.72
N VAL A 363 7.21 -1.76 -7.75
CA VAL A 363 7.79 -1.51 -6.43
C VAL A 363 7.92 -2.80 -5.61
N LEU A 364 7.13 -3.83 -5.89
CA LEU A 364 7.31 -5.17 -5.33
C LEU A 364 8.63 -5.81 -5.80
N LYS A 365 9.06 -5.61 -7.05
CA LYS A 365 10.40 -6.02 -7.52
C LYS A 365 11.49 -5.35 -6.69
N ALA A 366 11.34 -4.04 -6.43
CA ALA A 366 12.28 -3.29 -5.61
C ALA A 366 12.28 -3.78 -4.15
N ALA A 367 11.13 -4.13 -3.57
CA ALA A 367 11.05 -4.70 -2.22
C ALA A 367 11.73 -6.07 -2.11
N ILE A 368 11.48 -6.98 -3.06
CA ILE A 368 12.14 -8.29 -3.12
C ILE A 368 13.66 -8.12 -3.24
N ALA A 369 14.11 -7.25 -4.14
CA ALA A 369 15.52 -6.90 -4.29
C ALA A 369 16.12 -6.32 -2.99
N LEU A 370 15.37 -5.47 -2.28
CA LEU A 370 15.82 -4.89 -1.01
C LEU A 370 15.94 -5.93 0.10
N ILE A 371 14.98 -6.84 0.22
CA ILE A 371 15.05 -7.93 1.22
C ILE A 371 16.32 -8.76 0.98
N ASP A 372 16.56 -9.18 -0.26
CA ASP A 372 17.77 -9.92 -0.64
C ASP A 372 19.05 -9.11 -0.36
N HIS A 373 19.02 -7.82 -0.65
CA HIS A 373 20.15 -6.92 -0.40
C HIS A 373 20.50 -6.83 1.08
N GLU A 374 19.50 -6.68 1.95
CA GLU A 374 19.70 -6.60 3.40
C GLU A 374 20.22 -7.92 3.97
N VAL A 375 19.76 -9.06 3.45
CA VAL A 375 20.30 -10.39 3.82
C VAL A 375 21.76 -10.54 3.34
N MET A 376 22.10 -10.07 2.15
CA MET A 376 23.47 -10.06 1.63
C MET A 376 24.40 -9.18 2.48
N GLN A 377 23.92 -8.01 2.92
CA GLN A 377 24.68 -7.10 3.79
C GLN A 377 24.88 -7.63 5.21
N PHE A 378 24.16 -8.68 5.61
CA PHE A 378 24.23 -9.24 6.95
C PHE A 378 24.44 -10.77 6.95
N PRO A 379 25.63 -11.27 6.58
CA PRO A 379 25.88 -12.72 6.43
C PRO A 379 25.56 -13.57 7.66
N GLN A 380 25.61 -13.00 8.87
CA GLN A 380 25.29 -13.70 10.12
C GLN A 380 23.83 -14.19 10.19
N ILE A 381 22.92 -13.63 9.38
CA ILE A 381 21.52 -14.06 9.34
C ILE A 381 21.20 -14.97 8.14
N GLN A 382 22.14 -15.19 7.20
CA GLN A 382 21.86 -15.93 5.97
C GLN A 382 21.41 -17.37 6.23
N GLY A 383 22.13 -18.11 7.09
CA GLY A 383 21.72 -19.47 7.47
C GLY A 383 20.34 -19.49 8.13
N LEU A 384 20.08 -18.54 9.03
CA LEU A 384 18.78 -18.41 9.67
C LEU A 384 17.67 -18.04 8.68
N PHE A 385 17.94 -17.19 7.70
CA PHE A 385 17.01 -16.82 6.66
C PHE A 385 16.66 -18.00 5.75
N GLN A 386 17.60 -18.92 5.52
CA GLN A 386 17.34 -20.16 4.77
C GLN A 386 16.59 -21.22 5.60
N GLU A 387 17.01 -21.43 6.85
CA GLU A 387 16.48 -22.51 7.71
C GLU A 387 15.13 -22.15 8.33
N ASN A 388 14.91 -20.88 8.66
CA ASN A 388 13.68 -20.37 9.24
C ASN A 388 13.35 -18.98 8.64
N PRO A 389 12.82 -18.93 7.41
CA PRO A 389 12.57 -17.66 6.72
C PRO A 389 11.58 -16.75 7.47
N ARG A 390 10.67 -17.32 8.25
CA ARG A 390 9.77 -16.57 9.14
C ARG A 390 10.56 -15.71 10.12
N LEU A 391 11.48 -16.31 10.87
CA LEU A 391 12.31 -15.56 11.83
C LEU A 391 13.43 -14.77 11.15
N GLY A 392 14.08 -15.35 10.15
CA GLY A 392 15.13 -14.69 9.37
C GLY A 392 14.63 -13.44 8.66
N GLY A 393 13.38 -13.43 8.17
CA GLY A 393 12.74 -12.28 7.53
C GLY A 393 12.52 -11.08 8.47
N ALA A 394 12.50 -11.29 9.79
CA ALA A 394 12.39 -10.20 10.75
C ALA A 394 13.56 -9.20 10.69
N PHE A 395 14.76 -9.66 10.28
CA PHE A 395 15.94 -8.80 10.15
C PHE A 395 15.89 -7.85 8.95
N PRO A 396 15.68 -8.31 7.70
CA PRO A 396 15.47 -7.40 6.59
C PRO A 396 14.24 -6.52 6.79
N VAL A 397 13.17 -6.98 7.45
CA VAL A 397 12.03 -6.12 7.85
C VAL A 397 12.46 -5.01 8.82
N ALA A 398 13.28 -5.34 9.83
CA ALA A 398 13.82 -4.35 10.75
C ALA A 398 14.74 -3.35 10.02
N ALA A 399 15.51 -3.80 9.03
CA ALA A 399 16.32 -2.94 8.19
C ALA A 399 15.46 -2.08 7.23
N TYR A 400 14.34 -2.60 6.74
CA TYR A 400 13.43 -1.88 5.87
C TYR A 400 12.92 -0.59 6.55
N ASN A 401 12.48 -0.68 7.81
CA ASN A 401 12.04 0.48 8.58
C ASN A 401 13.19 1.33 9.12
N GLY A 402 14.21 0.69 9.71
CA GLY A 402 15.20 1.39 10.55
C GLY A 402 16.63 1.38 10.02
N GLY A 403 16.85 0.91 8.79
CA GLY A 403 18.16 0.69 8.16
C GLY A 403 18.97 -0.47 8.74
N PRO A 404 20.13 -0.81 8.15
CA PRO A 404 20.95 -1.99 8.52
C PRO A 404 21.36 -2.05 10.00
N ALA A 405 21.50 -0.89 10.67
CA ALA A 405 21.80 -0.83 12.09
C ALA A 405 20.69 -1.44 12.97
N SER A 406 19.44 -1.36 12.51
CA SER A 406 18.29 -1.89 13.21
C SER A 406 18.25 -3.42 13.14
N ALA A 407 18.54 -4.03 11.98
CA ALA A 407 18.72 -5.48 11.89
C ALA A 407 19.81 -6.00 12.85
N LYS A 408 20.97 -5.31 12.91
CA LYS A 408 22.07 -5.65 13.83
C LYS A 408 21.65 -5.53 15.30
N ALA A 409 20.88 -4.50 15.64
CA ALA A 409 20.37 -4.30 16.99
C ALA A 409 19.36 -5.39 17.40
N LEU A 410 18.48 -5.82 16.48
CA LEU A 410 17.57 -6.94 16.70
C LEU A 410 18.36 -8.24 16.92
N TYR A 411 19.37 -8.50 16.10
CA TYR A 411 20.22 -9.69 16.21
C TYR A 411 20.96 -9.75 17.54
N ALA A 412 21.58 -8.65 17.95
CA ALA A 412 22.22 -8.53 19.26
C ALA A 412 21.23 -8.69 20.42
N TRP A 413 19.96 -8.34 20.22
CA TRP A 413 18.92 -8.54 21.23
C TRP A 413 18.53 -10.03 21.35
N PHE A 414 18.27 -10.73 20.25
CA PHE A 414 18.02 -12.19 20.28
C PHE A 414 19.19 -12.96 20.90
N LYS A 415 20.43 -12.67 20.49
CA LYS A 415 21.62 -13.32 21.03
C LYS A 415 21.75 -13.16 22.54
N ARG A 416 21.49 -11.95 23.07
CA ARG A 416 21.58 -11.68 24.53
C ARG A 416 20.49 -12.39 25.34
N ARG A 417 19.34 -12.67 24.73
CA ARG A 417 18.20 -13.31 25.42
C ARG A 417 18.20 -14.82 25.26
N GLY A 418 19.14 -15.40 24.52
CA GLY A 418 19.17 -16.83 24.26
C GLY A 418 17.90 -17.33 23.57
N ILE A 419 17.21 -16.45 22.83
CA ILE A 419 16.04 -16.85 22.04
C ILE A 419 16.57 -17.79 20.97
N SER A 420 16.27 -19.08 21.13
CA SER A 420 16.61 -20.09 20.15
C SER A 420 15.87 -19.76 18.86
N VAL A 421 16.65 -19.53 17.81
CA VAL A 421 16.18 -19.09 16.49
C VAL A 421 15.47 -20.21 15.70
N LEU A 422 15.14 -21.31 16.38
CA LEU A 422 14.54 -22.53 15.85
C LEU A 422 13.09 -22.77 16.34
N HIS A 423 12.53 -21.88 17.17
CA HIS A 423 11.11 -21.97 17.56
C HIS A 423 10.21 -21.09 16.67
N GLU A 424 9.08 -21.65 16.24
CA GLU A 424 8.13 -21.07 15.28
C GLU A 424 7.39 -19.83 15.83
N GLU A 425 7.26 -19.72 17.16
CA GLU A 425 6.57 -18.62 17.83
C GLU A 425 7.54 -17.71 18.60
N VAL A 426 8.04 -16.67 17.94
CA VAL A 426 8.75 -15.58 18.63
C VAL A 426 7.76 -14.48 19.02
N ALA A 427 7.24 -14.54 20.24
CA ALA A 427 6.54 -13.41 20.83
C ALA A 427 7.57 -12.33 21.21
N LEU A 428 7.61 -11.22 20.47
CA LEU A 428 8.44 -10.08 20.84
C LEU A 428 7.95 -9.49 22.16
N PRO A 429 8.79 -9.38 23.20
CA PRO A 429 8.38 -8.81 24.46
C PRO A 429 8.20 -7.30 24.33
N SER A 430 7.25 -6.74 25.08
CA SER A 430 7.00 -5.30 25.21
C SER A 430 8.22 -4.46 25.65
N SER A 431 9.26 -5.14 26.16
CA SER A 431 10.54 -4.54 26.56
C SER A 431 11.56 -4.37 25.42
N LEU A 432 11.26 -4.80 24.19
CA LEU A 432 12.16 -4.58 23.04
C LEU A 432 12.32 -3.07 22.78
N ALA A 433 13.48 -2.54 23.14
CA ALA A 433 13.86 -1.15 22.91
C ALA A 433 15.12 -1.11 22.05
N MET A 434 14.96 -0.64 20.81
CA MET A 434 16.07 -0.41 19.90
C MET A 434 16.57 1.03 20.08
N LYS A 435 17.82 1.30 19.74
CA LYS A 435 18.35 2.68 19.73
C LYS A 435 18.49 3.11 18.28
N ARG A 436 18.06 4.34 17.96
CA ARG A 436 18.41 5.00 16.71
C ARG A 436 19.29 6.21 16.99
N THR A 437 20.18 6.49 16.05
CA THR A 437 21.09 7.63 16.13
C THR A 437 20.44 8.83 15.46
N GLN A 438 20.28 9.93 16.19
CA GLN A 438 19.67 11.15 15.68
C GLN A 438 20.65 12.33 15.79
N LYS A 439 20.72 13.15 14.75
CA LYS A 439 21.40 14.46 14.81
C LYS A 439 20.59 15.38 15.73
N CYS A 440 21.20 15.78 16.84
CA CYS A 440 20.61 16.75 17.73
C CYS A 440 20.53 18.13 17.02
N PRO A 441 19.46 18.91 17.25
CA PRO A 441 19.44 20.31 16.83
C PRO A 441 20.48 21.17 17.59
N CYS A 442 21.06 20.63 18.67
CA CYS A 442 22.14 21.27 19.41
C CYS A 442 23.47 21.27 18.63
N LYS A 443 24.10 22.44 18.56
CA LYS A 443 25.35 22.72 17.85
C LYS A 443 26.49 22.86 18.85
N LYS A 444 27.56 22.10 18.68
CA LYS A 444 28.82 22.33 19.41
C LYS A 444 29.71 23.23 18.57
N VAL A 445 30.07 24.40 19.09
CA VAL A 445 31.05 25.29 18.44
C VAL A 445 32.43 24.88 18.92
N ILE A 446 33.26 24.38 18.01
CA ILE A 446 34.67 24.10 18.29
C ILE A 446 35.50 25.26 17.76
N VAL A 447 36.27 25.90 18.65
CA VAL A 447 37.22 26.96 18.27
C VAL A 447 38.59 26.32 18.08
N LYS A 448 39.06 26.22 16.83
CA LYS A 448 40.45 25.84 16.52
C LYS A 448 41.26 27.11 16.22
N GLY A 449 42.06 27.54 17.21
CA GLY A 449 42.90 28.74 17.11
C GLY A 449 42.09 30.04 17.01
N LYS A 450 42.77 31.17 16.79
CA LYS A 450 42.17 32.52 16.90
C LYS A 450 41.07 32.86 15.86
N LYS A 451 40.79 32.03 14.84
CA LYS A 451 39.82 32.39 13.77
C LYS A 451 38.98 31.28 13.12
N LYS A 452 39.03 29.99 13.51
CA LYS A 452 38.14 28.96 12.92
C LYS A 452 37.11 28.45 13.93
N ARG A 453 35.83 28.74 13.67
CA ARG A 453 34.66 28.16 14.36
C ARG A 453 34.10 27.05 13.48
N THR A 454 34.19 25.80 13.93
CA THR A 454 33.52 24.67 13.28
C THR A 454 32.26 24.34 14.06
N VAL A 455 31.13 24.22 13.38
CA VAL A 455 29.86 23.78 13.97
C VAL A 455 29.73 22.28 13.76
N GLU A 456 29.81 21.51 14.84
CA GLU A 456 29.53 20.08 14.82
C GLU A 456 28.14 19.82 15.40
N HIS A 457 27.35 19.01 14.71
CA HIS A 457 26.08 18.52 15.23
C HIS A 457 26.34 17.40 16.23
N ILE A 458 25.80 17.53 17.44
CA ILE A 458 25.91 16.47 18.44
C ILE A 458 25.03 15.30 17.98
N VAL A 459 25.59 14.10 18.01
CA VAL A 459 24.88 12.87 17.67
C VAL A 459 24.43 12.21 18.98
N VAL A 460 23.12 11.99 19.14
CA VAL A 460 22.54 11.37 20.34
C VAL A 460 21.83 10.07 19.99
N ASN A 461 21.87 9.11 20.91
CA ASN A 461 21.11 7.87 20.81
C ASN A 461 19.74 8.05 21.46
N VAL A 462 18.67 7.91 20.68
CA VAL A 462 17.29 7.98 21.16
C VAL A 462 16.62 6.61 21.06
N ARG A 463 15.61 6.36 21.89
CA ARG A 463 14.82 5.12 21.83
C ARG A 463 14.07 5.07 20.50
N ASN A 464 14.22 3.96 19.78
CA ASN A 464 13.48 3.60 18.58
C ASN A 464 12.38 2.62 18.97
N SER A 465 11.14 3.12 19.05
CA SER A 465 9.94 2.31 19.27
C SER A 465 9.27 1.86 17.97
N GLU A 466 9.66 2.45 16.84
CA GLU A 466 9.05 2.25 15.53
C GLU A 466 9.44 0.89 14.94
N THR A 467 10.73 0.58 14.91
CA THR A 467 11.21 -0.69 14.35
C THR A 467 10.74 -1.92 15.13
N PRO A 468 10.72 -1.93 16.49
CA PRO A 468 10.03 -2.99 17.24
C PRO A 468 8.56 -3.16 16.83
N GLY A 469 7.85 -2.05 16.58
CA GLY A 469 6.49 -2.04 16.05
C GLY A 469 6.37 -2.75 14.70
N TYR A 470 7.28 -2.43 13.78
CA TYR A 470 7.35 -3.09 12.46
C TYR A 470 7.50 -4.60 12.57
N VAL A 471 8.44 -5.07 13.39
CA VAL A 471 8.69 -6.51 13.53
C VAL A 471 7.50 -7.19 14.23
N MET A 472 6.81 -6.53 15.17
CA MET A 472 5.57 -7.06 15.75
C MET A 472 4.45 -7.19 14.71
N LYS A 473 4.25 -6.18 13.86
CA LYS A 473 3.27 -6.24 12.77
C LYS A 473 3.60 -7.36 11.79
N TYR A 474 4.86 -7.55 11.45
CA TYR A 474 5.32 -8.63 10.58
C TYR A 474 4.95 -10.01 11.12
N PHE A 475 5.32 -10.34 12.35
CA PHE A 475 4.94 -11.64 12.93
C PHE A 475 3.44 -11.82 13.09
N TYR A 476 2.71 -10.75 13.43
CA TYR A 476 1.26 -10.78 13.47
C TYR A 476 0.68 -11.11 12.09
N LEU A 477 1.14 -10.45 11.04
CA LEU A 477 0.66 -10.67 9.67
C LEU A 477 0.97 -12.07 9.18
N LEU A 478 2.16 -12.61 9.46
CA LEU A 478 2.46 -13.99 9.07
C LEU A 478 1.53 -15.01 9.74
N ASN A 479 1.10 -14.78 10.99
CA ASN A 479 0.07 -15.62 11.62
C ASN A 479 -1.30 -15.39 10.98
N TYR A 480 -1.66 -14.12 10.79
CA TYR A 480 -2.93 -13.73 10.21
C TYR A 480 -3.16 -14.30 8.80
N LEU A 481 -2.10 -14.39 8.00
CA LEU A 481 -2.13 -14.97 6.66
C LEU A 481 -2.18 -16.51 6.71
N ALA A 482 -1.42 -17.14 7.59
CA ALA A 482 -1.42 -18.59 7.76
C ALA A 482 -2.79 -19.13 8.20
N ASP A 483 -3.55 -18.37 8.99
CA ASP A 483 -4.93 -18.74 9.38
C ASP A 483 -5.94 -18.67 8.22
N ARG A 484 -5.54 -18.14 7.05
CA ARG A 484 -6.36 -17.96 5.84
C ARG A 484 -5.92 -18.82 4.65
N GLU A 485 -4.82 -19.57 4.80
CA GLU A 485 -4.40 -20.64 3.87
C GLU A 485 -5.17 -21.93 4.14
#